data_AF-A0A7X1FLT5-F1
#
_entry.id   AF-A0A7X1FLT5-F1
#
_cell.length_a   1.000
_cell.length_b   1.000
_cell.length_c   1.000
_cell.angle_alpha   90.00
_cell.angle_beta   90.00
_cell.angle_gamma   90.00
#
_symmetry.space_group_name_H-M   'P 1'
#
loop_
_entity.id
_entity.type
_entity.pdbx_description
1 polymer ?
#
loop_
_entity_poly.entity_id
_entity_poly.type
_entity_poly.pdbx_seq_one_letter_code
_entity_poly.pdbx_strand_id
1 'polypeptide(L)'
;MPTFTPARALHRLNCTGCGWTLAILGQHEQPLQKCPWCGCNEFSAEQPARSGAGQVLECPRHGPVVVQVLDANIHSDDFLDNLYCPFCP
;
A
#
# COMPACT_ATOMS: atom_id res chain seq x y z
N MET A 1 -3.93 10.36 21.04
CA MET A 1 -3.02 9.66 20.12
C MET A 1 -3.80 9.38 18.84
N PRO A 2 -3.20 9.44 17.64
CA PRO A 2 -3.90 9.09 16.43
C PRO A 2 -4.37 7.64 16.53
N THR A 3 -5.53 7.33 15.96
CA THR A 3 -5.95 5.93 15.77
C THR A 3 -5.42 5.44 14.43
N PHE A 4 -5.03 4.17 14.35
CA PHE A 4 -4.47 3.60 13.13
C PHE A 4 -5.22 2.34 12.73
N THR A 5 -5.31 2.08 11.43
CA THR A 5 -5.65 0.74 10.94
C THR A 5 -4.50 -0.21 11.23
N PRO A 6 -4.71 -1.54 11.27
CA PRO A 6 -3.59 -2.47 11.20
C PRO A 6 -2.79 -2.25 9.90
N ALA A 7 -1.48 -2.45 9.95
CA ALA A 7 -0.65 -2.42 8.76
C ALA A 7 -0.98 -3.60 7.82
N ARG A 8 -0.73 -3.41 6.53
CA ARG A 8 -1.11 -4.34 5.46
C ARG A 8 -0.01 -4.49 4.43
N ALA A 9 -0.03 -5.62 3.74
CA ALA A 9 0.84 -5.89 2.61
C ALA A 9 0.59 -4.89 1.45
N LEU A 10 1.68 -4.41 0.86
CA LEU A 10 1.64 -3.62 -0.37
C LEU A 10 2.02 -4.49 -1.56
N HIS A 11 1.28 -4.38 -2.65
CA HIS A 11 1.59 -5.03 -3.91
C HIS A 11 2.02 -3.99 -4.93
N ARG A 12 3.09 -4.30 -5.68
CA ARG A 12 3.53 -3.47 -6.80
C ARG A 12 3.23 -4.17 -8.12
N LEU A 13 2.68 -3.41 -9.06
CA LEU A 13 2.32 -3.90 -10.39
C LEU A 13 2.79 -2.92 -11.46
N ASN A 14 3.45 -3.44 -12.48
CA ASN A 14 3.65 -2.74 -13.75
C ASN A 14 2.60 -3.24 -14.76
N CYS A 15 1.62 -2.40 -15.10
CA CYS A 15 0.52 -2.77 -15.98
C CYS A 15 0.87 -2.52 -17.45
N THR A 16 0.76 -3.54 -18.32
CA THR A 16 1.03 -3.38 -19.76
C THR A 16 -0.07 -2.61 -20.48
N GLY A 17 -1.33 -2.72 -20.02
CA GLY A 17 -2.48 -2.08 -20.67
C GLY A 17 -2.52 -0.55 -20.48
N CYS A 18 -2.15 -0.04 -19.30
CA CYS A 18 -2.09 1.41 -19.06
C CYS A 18 -0.67 1.99 -19.00
N GLY A 19 0.36 1.16 -18.85
CA GLY A 19 1.76 1.60 -18.74
C GLY A 19 2.17 2.16 -17.38
N TRP A 20 1.28 2.17 -16.39
CA TRP A 20 1.56 2.72 -15.06
C TRP A 20 2.16 1.67 -14.12
N THR A 21 3.07 2.13 -13.26
CA THR A 21 3.49 1.42 -12.05
C THR A 21 2.53 1.77 -10.91
N LEU A 22 1.90 0.77 -10.33
CA LEU A 22 0.89 0.90 -9.28
C LEU A 22 1.41 0.32 -7.96
N ALA A 23 1.13 1.01 -6.86
CA ALA A 23 1.29 0.51 -5.49
C ALA A 23 -0.11 0.32 -4.88
N ILE A 24 -0.43 -0.91 -4.51
CA ILE A 24 -1.79 -1.32 -4.14
C ILE A 24 -1.77 -1.85 -2.72
N LEU A 25 -2.45 -1.14 -1.82
CA LEU A 25 -2.63 -1.54 -0.43
C LEU A 25 -3.94 -2.31 -0.30
N GLY A 26 -3.87 -3.64 -0.33
CA GLY A 26 -5.04 -4.50 -0.20
C GLY A 26 -5.51 -4.56 1.26
N GLN A 27 -6.83 -4.56 1.47
CA GLN A 27 -7.39 -4.81 2.81
C GLN A 27 -7.33 -6.30 3.21
N HIS A 28 -7.12 -7.18 2.23
CA HIS A 28 -7.06 -8.63 2.39
C HIS A 28 -5.88 -9.21 1.62
N GLU A 29 -5.41 -10.39 2.02
CA GLU A 29 -4.26 -11.10 1.41
C GLU A 29 -4.60 -11.78 0.08
N GLN A 30 -5.68 -11.37 -0.57
CA GLN A 30 -6.09 -11.96 -1.83
C GLN A 30 -5.12 -11.53 -2.94
N PRO A 31 -4.71 -12.46 -3.82
CA PRO A 31 -3.79 -12.14 -4.91
C PRO A 31 -4.44 -11.16 -5.90
N LEU A 32 -3.67 -10.17 -6.36
CA LEU A 32 -4.13 -9.20 -7.35
C LEU A 32 -4.41 -9.90 -8.70
N GLN A 33 -5.69 -9.89 -9.12
CA GLN A 33 -6.13 -10.58 -10.35
C GLN A 33 -6.19 -9.67 -11.58
N LYS A 34 -6.34 -8.35 -11.39
CA LYS A 34 -6.44 -7.38 -12.48
C LYS A 34 -5.84 -6.04 -12.08
N CYS A 35 -5.48 -5.22 -13.05
CA CYS A 35 -5.09 -3.84 -12.83
C CYS A 35 -6.30 -3.05 -12.30
N PRO A 36 -6.23 -2.44 -11.09
CA PRO A 36 -7.36 -1.70 -10.53
C PRO A 36 -7.63 -0.39 -11.26
N TRP A 37 -6.68 0.11 -12.05
CA TRP A 37 -6.82 1.35 -12.80
C TRP A 37 -7.54 1.16 -14.14
N CYS A 38 -7.08 0.23 -14.98
CA CYS A 38 -7.63 0.04 -16.34
C CYS A 38 -8.36 -1.29 -16.56
N GLY A 39 -8.39 -2.18 -15.57
CA GLY A 39 -9.05 -3.48 -15.68
C GLY A 39 -8.33 -4.53 -16.52
N CYS A 40 -7.12 -4.23 -17.02
CA CYS A 40 -6.31 -5.18 -17.78
C CYS A 40 -5.86 -6.36 -16.89
N ASN A 41 -5.96 -7.58 -17.42
CA ASN A 41 -5.51 -8.81 -16.75
C ASN A 41 -4.08 -9.21 -17.17
N GLU A 42 -3.50 -8.50 -18.14
CA GLU A 42 -2.13 -8.69 -18.58
C GLU A 42 -1.23 -7.81 -17.71
N PHE A 43 -0.42 -8.47 -16.90
CA PHE A 43 0.67 -7.84 -16.17
C PHE A 43 1.96 -7.97 -16.99
N SER A 44 2.95 -7.13 -16.74
CA SER A 44 4.27 -7.36 -17.33
C SER A 44 4.81 -8.73 -16.90
N ALA A 45 5.92 -9.19 -17.51
CA ALA A 45 6.52 -10.50 -17.18
C ALA A 45 6.83 -10.69 -15.68
N GLU A 46 6.90 -9.59 -14.92
CA GLU A 46 6.94 -9.59 -13.46
C GLU A 46 5.52 -9.63 -12.90
N GLN A 47 5.18 -10.75 -12.25
CA GLN A 47 3.92 -10.86 -11.52
C GLN A 47 3.82 -9.81 -10.41
N PRO A 48 2.60 -9.38 -10.01
CA PRO A 48 2.42 -8.49 -8.87
C PRO A 48 3.13 -9.03 -7.63
N ALA A 49 4.26 -8.43 -7.26
CA ALA A 49 5.04 -8.87 -6.12
C ALA A 49 4.54 -8.15 -4.86
N ARG A 50 4.42 -8.90 -3.76
CA ARG A 50 4.33 -8.30 -2.43
C ARG A 50 5.66 -7.59 -2.18
N SER A 51 5.63 -6.27 -2.15
CA SER A 51 6.82 -5.42 -2.02
C SER A 51 6.42 -4.17 -1.27
N GLY A 52 6.62 -4.21 0.03
CA GLY A 52 6.24 -3.13 0.93
C GLY A 52 5.11 -3.48 1.88
N ALA A 53 4.81 -2.52 2.75
CA ALA A 53 3.67 -2.53 3.62
C ALA A 53 3.18 -1.09 3.85
N GLY A 54 1.94 -0.94 4.31
CA GLY A 54 1.38 0.36 4.59
C GLY A 54 0.31 0.34 5.68
N GLN A 55 0.08 1.51 6.27
CA GLN A 55 -0.86 1.72 7.37
C GLN A 55 -1.56 3.08 7.20
N VAL A 56 -2.82 3.16 7.60
CA VAL A 56 -3.57 4.42 7.62
C VAL A 56 -3.63 4.94 9.05
N LEU A 57 -3.29 6.22 9.22
CA LEU A 57 -3.44 6.94 10.48
C LEU A 57 -4.54 7.99 10.37
N GLU A 58 -5.36 8.09 11.41
CA GLU A 58 -6.40 9.10 11.50
C GLU A 58 -5.87 10.32 12.27
N CYS A 59 -5.63 11.41 11.53
CA CYS A 59 -5.26 12.69 12.12
C CYS A 59 -6.52 13.55 12.35
N PRO A 60 -6.77 14.05 13.57
CA PRO A 60 -7.92 14.93 13.84
C PRO A 60 -7.95 16.23 13.00
N ARG A 61 -6.78 16.71 12.53
CA ARG A 61 -6.65 17.96 11.77
C ARG A 61 -6.58 17.74 10.27
N HIS A 62 -5.89 16.69 9.84
CA HIS A 62 -5.56 16.45 8.43
C HIS A 62 -6.34 15.28 7.82
N GLY A 63 -7.18 14.61 8.61
CA GLY A 63 -7.90 13.41 8.19
C GLY A 63 -6.98 12.19 8.05
N PRO A 64 -7.40 11.19 7.26
CA PRO A 64 -6.62 9.98 7.03
C PRO A 64 -5.29 10.30 6.31
N VAL A 65 -4.18 9.81 6.85
CA VAL A 65 -2.88 9.84 6.18
C VAL A 65 -2.41 8.41 5.97
N VAL A 66 -2.04 8.10 4.72
CA VAL A 66 -1.55 6.77 4.34
C VAL A 66 -0.02 6.78 4.34
N VAL A 67 0.57 5.91 5.13
CA VAL A 67 2.03 5.69 5.16
C VAL A 67 2.35 4.38 4.46
N GLN A 68 3.23 4.41 3.47
CA GLN A 68 3.69 3.23 2.74
C GLN A 68 5.20 3.17 2.77
N VAL A 69 5.74 2.01 3.15
CA VAL A 69 7.16 1.68 3.01
C VAL A 69 7.28 0.78 1.79
N LEU A 70 8.04 1.23 0.79
CA LEU A 70 8.14 0.58 -0.53
C LEU A 70 9.30 -0.43 -0.61
N ASP A 71 10.06 -0.58 0.47
CA ASP A 71 11.17 -1.54 0.58
C ASP A 71 10.63 -2.97 0.54
N ALA A 72 11.32 -3.87 -0.15
CA ALA A 72 10.88 -5.27 -0.28
C ALA A 72 11.04 -6.07 1.03
N ASN A 73 11.88 -5.60 1.96
CA ASN A 73 12.18 -6.30 3.21
C ASN A 73 11.24 -5.94 4.36
N ILE A 74 10.37 -4.94 4.19
CA ILE A 74 9.43 -4.54 5.24
C ILE A 74 8.21 -5.48 5.25
N HIS A 75 7.82 -5.91 6.45
CA HIS A 75 6.60 -6.65 6.71
C HIS A 75 5.56 -5.77 7.42
N SER A 76 4.29 -6.18 7.40
CA SER A 76 3.23 -5.47 8.14
C SER A 76 3.53 -5.39 9.63
N ASP A 77 4.18 -6.42 10.18
CA ASP A 77 4.44 -6.54 11.61
C ASP A 77 5.62 -5.67 12.06
N ASP A 78 6.37 -5.10 11.11
CA ASP A 78 7.44 -4.14 11.38
C ASP A 78 6.92 -2.71 11.59
N PHE A 79 5.64 -2.45 11.30
CA PHE A 79 5.04 -1.14 11.52
C PHE A 79 4.86 -0.86 13.01
N LEU A 80 5.27 0.34 13.42
CA LEU A 80 5.17 0.76 14.81
C LEU A 80 3.74 1.21 15.15
N ASP A 81 3.29 0.91 16.37
CA ASP A 81 1.98 1.32 16.90
C ASP A 81 1.90 2.83 17.26
N ASN A 82 2.91 3.61 16.90
CA ASN A 82 3.06 5.02 17.28
C ASN A 82 3.45 5.94 16.12
N LEU A 83 2.98 5.66 14.90
CA LEU A 83 3.22 6.55 13.76
C LEU A 83 2.75 7.99 14.02
N TYR A 84 3.39 8.96 13.37
CA TYR A 84 3.06 10.38 13.54
C TYR A 84 2.45 10.94 12.25
N CYS A 85 1.51 11.89 12.40
CA CYS A 85 1.03 12.65 11.26
C CYS A 85 2.14 13.60 10.79
N PRO A 86 2.66 13.47 9.56
CA PRO A 86 3.81 14.25 9.08
C PRO A 86 3.47 15.73 8.81
N PHE A 87 2.18 16.08 8.86
CA PHE A 87 1.70 17.45 8.65
C PHE A 87 1.41 18.17 9.99
N CYS A 88 1.43 17.45 11.11
CA CYS A 88 1.35 18.08 12.43
C CYS A 88 2.74 18.62 12.83
N PRO A 89 2.77 19.76 13.54
CA PRO A 89 4.01 20.29 14.13
C PRO A 89 4.53 19.39 15.26
#